data_AF-R4KEH8-F1
#
_entry.id   AF-R4KEH8-F1
#
_cell.length_a   1.000
_cell.length_b   1.000
_cell.length_c   1.000
_cell.angle_alpha   90.00
_cell.angle_beta   90.00
_cell.angle_gamma   90.00
#
_symmetry.space_group_name_H-M   'P 1'
#
loop_
_entity.id
_entity.type
_entity.pdbx_description
1 polymer ?
#
loop_
_entity_poly.entity_id
_entity_poly.type
_entity_poly.pdbx_seq_one_letter_code
_entity_poly.pdbx_strand_id
1 'polypeptide(L)'
;MSEVRIIQADQRAGQAGTKVYVDNTPDLGDFTGEALLNNIEQAVHECRGLLNQGYRLTSFWTDPDKGIEFVLRQSPGSGAKGQHG
;
A
#
# COMPACT_ATOMS: atom_id res chain seq x y z
N MET A 1 -10.48 14.09 6.61
CA MET A 1 -10.56 12.63 6.41
C MET A 1 -9.39 12.16 5.58
N SER A 2 -8.35 11.71 6.27
CA SER A 2 -7.20 11.02 5.70
C SER A 2 -7.57 9.55 5.45
N GLU A 3 -7.21 8.99 4.31
CA GLU A 3 -7.68 7.68 3.83
C GLU A 3 -6.51 6.81 3.35
N VAL A 4 -6.53 5.52 3.68
CA VAL A 4 -5.61 4.53 3.07
C VAL A 4 -6.20 4.04 1.76
N ARG A 5 -5.45 4.18 0.67
CA ARG A 5 -5.91 3.79 -0.68
C ARG A 5 -5.00 2.73 -1.27
N ILE A 6 -5.60 1.66 -1.80
CA ILE A 6 -4.89 0.65 -2.59
C ILE A 6 -5.16 0.93 -4.06
N ILE A 7 -4.11 1.29 -4.79
CA ILE A 7 -4.18 1.57 -6.22
C ILE A 7 -3.48 0.41 -6.94
N GLN A 8 -4.26 -0.40 -7.66
CA GLN A 8 -3.70 -1.38 -8.60
C GLN A 8 -3.24 -0.64 -9.86
N ALA A 9 -1.95 -0.73 -10.17
CA ALA A 9 -1.43 -0.19 -11.42
C ALA A 9 -1.77 -1.15 -12.58
N ASP A 10 -2.33 -0.59 -13.65
CA ASP A 10 -2.80 -1.29 -14.86
C ASP A 10 -1.69 -2.17 -15.47
N GLN A 11 -2.08 -3.36 -15.93
CA GLN A 11 -1.23 -4.47 -16.40
C GLN A 11 -0.45 -4.16 -17.69
N ARG A 12 -0.57 -2.95 -18.26
CA ARG A 12 -0.05 -2.60 -19.59
C ARG A 12 1.47 -2.54 -19.73
N ALA A 13 2.24 -2.65 -18.64
CA ALA A 13 3.71 -2.58 -18.66
C ALA A 13 4.41 -3.81 -18.03
N GLY A 14 3.84 -5.00 -18.15
CA GLY A 14 4.55 -6.27 -17.93
C GLY A 14 4.98 -6.60 -16.48
N GLN A 15 4.64 -5.77 -15.50
CA GLN A 15 4.72 -6.08 -14.07
C GLN A 15 3.47 -5.54 -13.37
N ALA A 16 2.65 -6.44 -12.81
CA ALA A 16 1.55 -6.03 -11.93
C ALA A 16 2.15 -5.37 -10.68
N GLY A 17 1.89 -4.07 -10.53
CA GLY A 17 2.31 -3.28 -9.37
C GLY A 17 1.09 -2.86 -8.56
N THR A 18 1.16 -3.03 -7.25
CA THR A 18 0.14 -2.52 -6.30
C THR A 18 0.79 -1.44 -5.46
N LYS A 19 0.14 -0.28 -5.42
CA LYS A 19 0.53 0.82 -4.56
C LYS A 19 -0.39 0.86 -3.34
N VAL A 20 0.19 0.99 -2.16
CA VAL A 20 -0.54 1.31 -0.93
C VAL A 20 -0.18 2.74 -0.56
N TYR A 21 -1.18 3.61 -0.51
CA TYR A 21 -1.04 5.03 -0.24
C TYR A 21 -1.66 5.37 1.10
N VAL A 22 -0.95 6.18 1.87
CA VAL A 22 -1.42 6.83 3.09
C VAL A 22 -1.47 8.32 2.83
N ASP A 23 -2.67 8.88 2.85
CA ASP A 23 -2.83 10.33 2.91
C ASP A 23 -2.40 10.82 4.29
N ASN A 24 -1.44 11.76 4.37
CA ASN A 24 -1.09 12.39 5.65
C ASN A 24 -1.86 13.69 5.92
N THR A 25 -2.60 14.23 4.94
CA THR A 25 -3.27 15.54 5.05
C THR A 25 -3.93 15.67 6.42
N PRO A 26 -3.44 16.60 7.27
CA PRO A 26 -3.88 16.69 8.65
C PRO A 26 -5.38 16.90 8.69
N ASP A 27 -6.09 16.07 9.46
CA ASP A 27 -7.47 16.37 9.77
C ASP A 27 -7.48 17.58 10.71
N LEU A 28 -8.06 18.70 10.27
CA LEU A 28 -8.10 19.94 11.06
C LEU A 28 -8.84 19.77 12.40
N GLY A 29 -9.61 18.67 12.57
CA GLY A 29 -10.24 18.29 13.82
C GLY A 29 -9.43 17.31 14.70
N ASP A 30 -8.31 16.77 14.21
CA ASP A 30 -7.43 15.88 14.96
C ASP A 30 -6.19 16.63 15.47
N PHE A 31 -6.16 16.87 16.78
CA PHE A 31 -5.04 17.52 17.47
C PHE A 31 -4.12 16.52 18.19
N THR A 32 -4.46 15.23 18.19
CA THR A 32 -3.68 14.18 18.86
C THR A 32 -2.76 13.47 17.89
N GLY A 33 -3.09 13.48 16.59
CA GLY A 33 -2.38 12.76 15.54
C GLY A 33 -2.69 11.27 15.52
N GLU A 34 -3.67 10.81 16.32
CA GLU A 34 -4.08 9.41 16.35
C GLU A 34 -4.61 8.93 15.00
N ALA A 35 -5.30 9.79 14.24
CA ALA A 35 -5.80 9.40 12.92
C ALA A 35 -4.65 9.07 11.97
N LEU A 36 -3.58 9.86 11.98
CA LEU A 36 -2.39 9.59 11.19
C LEU A 36 -1.74 8.27 11.58
N LEU A 37 -1.54 8.03 12.89
CA LEU A 37 -0.93 6.80 13.39
C LEU A 37 -1.75 5.57 13.02
N ASN A 38 -3.08 5.62 13.17
CA ASN A 38 -3.98 4.53 12.80
C ASN A 38 -3.93 4.24 11.29
N ASN A 39 -3.84 5.27 10.45
CA ASN A 39 -3.71 5.11 9.00
C ASN A 39 -2.38 4.48 8.60
N ILE A 40 -1.28 4.85 9.26
CA ILE A 40 0.03 4.22 9.06
C ILE A 40 -0.04 2.74 9.44
N GLU A 41 -0.64 2.41 10.59
CA GLU A 41 -0.79 1.03 11.03
C GLU A 41 -1.61 0.20 10.04
N GLN A 42 -2.74 0.74 9.56
CA GLN A 42 -3.58 0.09 8.55
C GLN A 42 -2.81 -0.14 7.24
N ALA A 43 -2.05 0.83 6.75
CA ALA A 43 -1.27 0.66 5.53
C ALA A 43 -0.14 -0.36 5.67
N VAL A 44 0.50 -0.44 6.85
CA VAL A 44 1.46 -1.49 7.16
C VAL A 44 0.79 -2.87 7.16
N HIS A 45 -0.42 -2.98 7.71
CA HIS A 45 -1.21 -4.20 7.67
C HIS A 45 -1.51 -4.65 6.23
N GLU A 46 -1.96 -3.73 5.36
CA GLU A 46 -2.20 -4.01 3.94
C GLU A 46 -0.93 -4.46 3.20
N CYS A 47 0.19 -3.76 3.44
CA CYS A 47 1.47 -4.15 2.88
C CYS A 47 1.86 -5.57 3.29
N ARG A 48 1.69 -5.94 4.57
CA ARG A 48 1.95 -7.31 5.06
C ARG A 48 1.04 -8.34 4.39
N GLY A 49 -0.24 -8.01 4.18
CA GLY A 49 -1.17 -8.85 3.44
C GLY A 49 -0.70 -9.14 2.01
N LEU A 50 -0.21 -8.12 1.31
CA LEU A 50 0.37 -8.27 -0.03
C LEU A 50 1.69 -9.05 -0.03
N LEU A 51 2.56 -8.85 0.97
CA LEU A 51 3.78 -9.65 1.13
C LEU A 51 3.47 -11.14 1.29
N ASN A 52 2.44 -11.48 2.06
CA ASN A 52 1.96 -12.87 2.23
C ASN A 52 1.39 -13.46 0.94
N GLN A 53 0.94 -12.63 0.00
CA GLN A 53 0.49 -13.04 -1.34
C GLN A 53 1.64 -13.14 -2.37
N GLY A 54 2.89 -13.00 -1.93
CA GLY A 54 4.07 -13.12 -2.79
C GLY A 54 4.46 -11.82 -3.53
N TYR A 55 3.86 -10.69 -3.15
CA TYR A 55 4.38 -9.38 -3.56
C TYR A 55 5.69 -9.09 -2.81
N ARG A 56 6.50 -8.19 -3.37
CA ARG A 56 7.69 -7.65 -2.74
C ARG A 56 7.57 -6.13 -2.69
N LEU A 57 7.91 -5.54 -1.54
CA LEU A 57 8.09 -4.09 -1.45
C LEU A 57 9.36 -3.71 -2.23
N THR A 58 9.19 -2.86 -3.24
CA THR A 58 10.28 -2.48 -4.17
C THR A 58 10.75 -1.05 -3.96
N SER A 59 9.90 -0.18 -3.44
CA SER A 59 10.21 1.22 -3.14
C SER A 59 9.20 1.76 -2.14
N PHE A 60 9.58 2.83 -1.43
CA PHE A 60 8.67 3.70 -0.70
C PHE A 60 9.12 5.15 -0.87
N TRP A 61 8.20 6.09 -0.76
CA TRP A 61 8.54 7.52 -0.65
C TRP A 61 7.59 8.21 0.32
N THR A 62 8.07 9.32 0.87
CA THR A 62 7.33 10.17 1.80
C THR A 62 7.38 11.61 1.28
N ASP A 63 6.26 12.30 1.39
CA ASP A 63 6.09 13.71 1.04
C ASP A 63 5.29 14.35 2.19
N PRO A 64 5.78 15.42 2.83
CA PRO A 64 5.08 16.08 3.92
C PRO A 64 3.67 16.56 3.54
N ASP A 65 3.45 16.91 2.28
CA ASP A 65 2.20 17.48 1.77
C ASP A 65 1.25 16.43 1.17
N LYS A 66 1.74 15.21 0.90
CA LYS A 66 0.95 14.14 0.25
C LYS A 66 0.82 12.91 1.14
N GLY A 67 1.87 12.55 1.86
CA GLY A 67 1.92 11.40 2.76
C GLY A 67 2.89 10.32 2.30
N ILE A 68 2.53 9.06 2.51
CA ILE A 68 3.44 7.92 2.34
C ILE A 68 2.90 7.01 1.24
N GLU A 69 3.74 6.66 0.27
CA GLU A 69 3.40 5.66 -0.75
C GLU A 69 4.36 4.47 -0.65
N PHE A 70 3.79 3.27 -0.59
CA PHE A 70 4.49 2.00 -0.69
C PHE A 70 4.24 1.38 -2.06
N VAL A 71 5.31 0.97 -2.75
CA VAL A 71 5.23 0.36 -4.08
C VAL A 71 5.60 -1.11 -4.00
N LEU A 72 4.60 -1.97 -4.15
CA LEU A 72 4.76 -3.42 -4.14
C LEU A 72 4.60 -3.99 -5.55
N ARG A 73 5.40 -5.01 -5.88
CA ARG A 73 5.31 -5.71 -7.18
C ARG A 73 5.25 -7.20 -6.98
N GLN A 74 4.46 -7.89 -7.80
CA GLN A 74 4.52 -9.35 -7.84
C GLN A 74 5.84 -9.79 -8.48
N SER A 75 6.46 -10.80 -7.86
CA SER A 75 7.59 -11.46 -8.51
C SER A 75 7.08 -12.24 -9.73
N PRO A 76 7.75 -12.16 -10.90
CA PRO A 76 7.39 -12.99 -12.03
C PRO A 76 7.51 -14.46 -11.62
N GLY A 77 6.39 -15.18 -11.64
CA GLY A 77 6.27 -16.58 -11.19
C GLY A 77 5.42 -16.80 -9.93
N SER A 78 4.95 -15.74 -9.25
CA SER A 78 4.04 -15.86 -8.09
C SER A 78 2.56 -15.96 -8.48
N GLY A 79 2.27 -16.21 -9.76
CA GLY A 79 0.90 -16.46 -10.24
C GLY A 79 0.30 -17.61 -9.46
N ALA A 80 -0.85 -17.34 -8.84
CA ALA A 80 -1.60 -18.26 -8.00
C ALA A 80 -1.57 -19.69 -8.55
N LYS A 81 -0.85 -20.59 -7.86
CA LYS A 81 -1.12 -22.03 -7.97
C LYS A 81 -2.49 -22.26 -7.33
N GLY A 82 -3.54 -22.08 -8.13
CA GLY A 82 -4.86 -22.59 -7.82
C GLY A 82 -4.75 -24.10 -7.61
N GLN A 83 -5.18 -24.53 -6.44
CA GLN A 83 -5.32 -25.92 -6.04
C GLN A 83 -6.22 -26.64 -7.06
N HIS A 84 -5.71 -27.72 -7.66
CA HIS A 84 -6.55 -28.82 -8.13
C HIS A 84 -6.37 -29.93 -7.10
N GLY A 85 -7.40 -30.11 -6.28
CA GLY A 85 -7.64 -31.27 -5.43
C GLY A 85 -9.06 -31.73 -5.70
#